data_AF-C5EXI7-F1
#
_entry.id   AF-C5EXI7-F1
#
_cell.length_a   1.000
_cell.length_b   1.000
_cell.length_c   1.000
_cell.angle_alpha   90.00
_cell.angle_beta   90.00
_cell.angle_gamma   90.00
#
_symmetry.space_group_name_H-M   'P 1'
#
loop_
_entity.id
_entity.type
_entity.pdbx_description
1 polymer ?
#
loop_
_entity_poly.entity_id
_entity_poly.type
_entity_poly.pdbx_seq_one_letter_code
_entity_poly.pdbx_strand_id
1 'polypeptide(L)'
;MILRDSKNTESADSKNSQVARICGDCESGNPSGRSILDEKSGFFRSASLHITVSKNKARRGNLLDINDQSQAKAIHDLSLKDKPFTQKPTPMQRCDWIYQGYKTSDKPTQKLYQDYHDFEWGIPQHDEKRLFEQLVLEGMQAGLSWITILKKREALRAAFDDFDPIKVAGYDEAKIEELMTNAKIIRNRAKIESAINNAKRFLEVQEEFGSFDRFIWSYVGGEPIVNAFKNLAQIPTRTPLSDKIAKDLKKRGFSFVGSVGMYAYMQSIGLVCDHLVSCAFHRENTQRNTSKKDEQITQNSAKTPYILETNRLKLREYTLEDLPTLHTILSDKETMYAWGHGFSIDESKEWLEKQLRGYKENGFGIWAIIDKASGTIIGNAELDRASINLTNQKSIVKQEVVEIGYILAKKFWGQGLGTEAARAVQEYAFKVLGLERVYCLIKEDNFASMRVTRKLGGRIIGEIIKHYKGKDLVHHIFECKGAKLVFESENTESSYVINKPTNKGFVYRESLGNKE
;
A
#
# COMPACT_ATOMS: atom_id res chain seq x y z
N MET A 1 -25.39 45.83 56.71
CA MET A 1 -24.07 46.26 57.22
C MET A 1 -23.13 46.30 56.02
N ILE A 2 -22.87 47.50 55.49
CA ILE A 2 -21.61 48.27 55.72
C ILE A 2 -20.48 47.57 54.94
N LEU A 3 -19.87 48.10 53.88
CA LEU A 3 -19.62 49.46 53.36
C LEU A 3 -19.11 49.28 51.89
N ARG A 4 -19.57 50.07 50.90
CA ARG A 4 -18.87 51.25 50.30
C ARG A 4 -17.53 50.92 49.64
N ASP A 5 -17.08 51.53 48.55
CA ASP A 5 -17.56 52.59 47.65
C ASP A 5 -16.46 52.67 46.55
N SER A 6 -16.79 52.71 45.27
CA SER A 6 -16.97 53.93 44.46
C SER A 6 -15.72 54.40 43.73
N LYS A 7 -15.92 54.69 42.43
CA LYS A 7 -15.66 55.95 41.70
C LYS A 7 -15.08 55.66 40.32
N ASN A 8 -15.88 55.84 39.26
CA ASN A 8 -16.19 57.11 38.55
C ASN A 8 -15.23 57.23 37.35
N THR A 9 -15.60 57.70 36.15
CA THR A 9 -16.70 58.55 35.67
C THR A 9 -16.64 58.50 34.12
N GLU A 10 -17.77 58.38 33.41
CA GLU A 10 -18.41 59.41 32.55
C GLU A 10 -17.57 59.86 31.33
N SER A 11 -18.07 60.11 30.11
CA SER A 11 -19.36 60.58 29.59
C SER A 11 -19.37 60.30 28.06
N ALA A 12 -20.49 59.91 27.43
CA ALA A 12 -21.47 60.76 26.69
C ALA A 12 -20.91 61.38 25.38
N ASP A 13 -21.62 61.58 24.26
CA ASP A 13 -23.03 61.44 23.92
C ASP A 13 -23.22 61.67 22.40
N SER A 14 -24.32 61.14 21.85
CA SER A 14 -25.15 61.75 20.77
C SER A 14 -24.58 61.72 19.31
N LYS A 15 -25.30 61.53 18.19
CA LYS A 15 -26.73 61.67 17.81
C LYS A 15 -26.97 61.03 16.42
N ASN A 16 -28.11 60.33 16.25
CA ASN A 16 -29.21 60.53 15.26
C ASN A 16 -28.88 60.95 13.80
N SER A 17 -29.58 60.53 12.73
CA SER A 17 -30.89 59.86 12.57
C SER A 17 -31.21 59.60 11.09
N GLN A 18 -31.87 58.46 10.83
CA GLN A 18 -33.09 58.27 10.01
C GLN A 18 -33.19 58.44 8.48
N VAL A 19 -34.13 57.61 7.97
CA VAL A 19 -34.98 57.67 6.76
C VAL A 19 -34.40 57.04 5.48
N ALA A 20 -35.10 56.33 4.59
CA ALA A 20 -36.12 55.27 4.57
C ALA A 20 -36.60 55.13 3.10
N ARG A 21 -36.97 53.90 2.68
CA ARG A 21 -38.01 53.53 1.69
C ARG A 21 -37.74 53.46 0.15
N ILE A 22 -38.01 52.24 -0.37
CA ILE A 22 -38.93 51.83 -1.46
C ILE A 22 -38.43 51.71 -2.92
N CYS A 23 -38.28 50.43 -3.35
CA CYS A 23 -38.99 49.67 -4.43
C CYS A 23 -38.87 50.00 -5.94
N GLY A 24 -38.94 48.92 -6.76
CA GLY A 24 -39.11 48.85 -8.22
C GLY A 24 -38.07 47.92 -8.88
N ASP A 25 -38.33 46.62 -9.11
CA ASP A 25 -38.89 46.01 -10.34
C ASP A 25 -38.19 46.52 -11.64
N CYS A 26 -37.68 45.75 -12.59
CA CYS A 26 -38.23 44.54 -13.23
C CYS A 26 -37.21 43.89 -14.22
N GLU A 27 -37.41 42.59 -14.48
CA GLU A 27 -37.29 41.87 -15.77
C GLU A 27 -35.94 41.69 -16.51
N SER A 28 -35.48 40.44 -16.60
CA SER A 28 -35.72 39.54 -17.76
C SER A 28 -34.64 38.44 -17.84
N GLY A 29 -35.08 37.22 -18.11
CA GLY A 29 -34.23 36.04 -18.18
C GLY A 29 -33.82 35.64 -19.61
N ASN A 30 -32.73 34.87 -19.63
CA ASN A 30 -32.46 33.73 -20.53
C ASN A 30 -31.89 34.05 -21.94
N PRO A 31 -31.42 33.05 -22.71
CA PRO A 31 -30.07 32.47 -22.67
C PRO A 31 -29.37 32.41 -24.04
N SER A 32 -28.06 32.15 -24.05
CA SER A 32 -27.21 31.55 -25.14
C SER A 32 -25.77 32.05 -24.95
N GLY A 33 -24.70 31.33 -25.26
CA GLY A 33 -24.55 30.28 -26.24
C GLY A 33 -23.29 29.46 -26.00
N ARG A 34 -23.30 28.32 -26.68
CA ARG A 34 -22.24 27.33 -26.77
C ARG A 34 -20.93 27.90 -27.33
N SER A 35 -19.86 27.26 -26.88
CA SER A 35 -18.60 26.95 -27.57
C SER A 35 -18.40 27.51 -28.97
N ILE A 36 -17.32 28.28 -29.14
CA ILE A 36 -16.48 28.23 -30.33
C ILE A 36 -15.02 28.13 -29.85
N LEU A 37 -14.33 27.12 -30.38
CA LEU A 37 -12.91 26.85 -30.25
C LEU A 37 -12.10 28.02 -30.84
N ASP A 38 -10.98 28.38 -30.21
CA ASP A 38 -9.84 28.93 -30.95
C ASP A 38 -8.56 28.19 -30.57
N GLU A 39 -8.07 27.44 -31.55
CA GLU A 39 -6.77 26.79 -31.58
C GLU A 39 -5.70 27.85 -31.82
N LYS A 40 -5.00 28.31 -30.78
CA LYS A 40 -3.59 28.79 -30.80
C LYS A 40 -3.20 29.42 -29.46
N SER A 41 -2.82 28.58 -28.51
CA SER A 41 -1.80 28.88 -27.46
C SER A 41 -1.75 27.71 -26.48
N GLY A 42 -0.99 26.67 -26.84
CA GLY A 42 -0.75 25.54 -25.96
C GLY A 42 0.08 25.96 -24.75
N PHE A 43 -0.58 26.23 -23.62
CA PHE A 43 0.02 26.18 -22.28
C PHE A 43 -1.05 25.80 -21.25
N PHE A 44 -1.02 24.54 -20.79
CA PHE A 44 -1.72 24.11 -19.60
C PHE A 44 -0.95 24.58 -18.36
N ARG A 45 -1.64 25.22 -17.41
CA ARG A 45 -1.12 25.51 -16.07
C ARG A 45 -0.88 24.19 -15.32
N SER A 46 0.38 23.77 -15.20
CA SER A 46 0.76 22.61 -14.38
C SER A 46 0.90 23.00 -12.91
N ALA A 47 0.39 22.12 -12.07
CA ALA A 47 0.49 22.10 -10.62
C ALA A 47 1.94 22.26 -10.10
N SER A 48 2.06 22.96 -8.98
CA SER A 48 3.30 23.16 -8.23
C SER A 48 3.86 21.83 -7.73
N LEU A 49 5.06 21.50 -8.21
CA LEU A 49 5.93 20.43 -7.75
C LEU A 49 6.72 20.94 -6.53
N HIS A 50 6.54 20.34 -5.35
CA HIS A 50 7.43 20.56 -4.21
C HIS A 50 8.41 19.39 -4.05
N ILE A 51 9.67 19.68 -4.39
CA ILE A 51 10.85 18.88 -4.04
C ILE A 51 11.28 19.34 -2.64
N THR A 52 11.38 18.42 -1.67
CA THR A 52 12.04 18.72 -0.38
C THR A 52 13.47 18.18 -0.40
N VAL A 53 14.42 19.10 -0.35
CA VAL A 53 15.86 18.85 -0.15
C VAL A 53 16.15 18.60 1.33
N SER A 54 17.03 17.63 1.59
CA SER A 54 17.52 17.22 2.90
C SER A 54 18.17 18.36 3.70
N LYS A 55 17.85 18.45 4.99
CA LYS A 55 18.40 19.44 5.93
C LYS A 55 19.85 19.12 6.27
N ASN A 56 20.73 20.11 6.14
CA ASN A 56 21.80 20.29 7.13
C ASN A 56 22.20 21.77 7.30
N LYS A 57 22.16 22.20 8.57
CA LYS A 57 22.70 23.43 9.18
C LYS A 57 22.12 24.78 8.71
N ALA A 58 21.19 25.32 9.50
CA ALA A 58 20.96 26.77 9.56
C ALA A 58 21.20 27.27 10.99
N ARG A 59 22.34 27.94 11.18
CA ARG A 59 22.51 28.97 12.22
C ARG A 59 21.66 30.18 11.80
N ARG A 60 21.09 30.86 12.81
CA ARG A 60 20.31 32.10 12.74
C ARG A 60 20.70 33.05 11.59
N GLY A 61 19.71 33.50 10.83
CA GLY A 61 19.79 34.64 9.91
C GLY A 61 18.48 34.83 9.15
N ASN A 62 17.74 35.87 9.52
CA ASN A 62 16.55 36.54 8.94
C ASN A 62 15.77 35.86 7.77
N LEU A 63 14.45 35.73 7.96
CA LEU A 63 13.48 35.44 6.87
C LEU A 63 13.54 36.57 5.82
N LEU A 64 13.63 36.21 4.54
CA LEU A 64 13.49 37.14 3.41
C LEU A 64 12.05 37.15 2.92
N ASP A 65 11.53 38.35 2.64
CA ASP A 65 10.18 38.60 2.13
C ASP A 65 10.13 38.33 0.62
N ILE A 66 9.16 37.51 0.19
CA ILE A 66 9.00 37.03 -1.18
C ILE A 66 8.42 38.08 -2.15
N ASN A 67 8.06 39.27 -1.65
CA ASN A 67 7.46 40.34 -2.47
C ASN A 67 8.43 41.45 -2.89
N ASP A 68 9.71 41.36 -2.52
CA ASP A 68 10.73 42.34 -2.91
C ASP A 68 11.39 41.97 -4.26
N GLN A 69 10.96 42.63 -5.33
CA GLN A 69 11.49 42.42 -6.69
C GLN A 69 12.98 42.75 -6.83
N SER A 70 13.59 43.50 -5.91
CA SER A 70 15.03 43.79 -5.94
C SER A 70 15.89 42.57 -5.55
N GLN A 71 15.30 41.58 -4.86
CA GLN A 71 15.99 40.36 -4.41
C GLN A 71 15.76 39.16 -5.34
N ALA A 72 14.76 39.22 -6.23
CA ALA A 72 14.52 38.19 -7.24
C ALA A 72 15.71 38.03 -8.22
N LYS A 73 16.45 39.11 -8.49
CA LYS A 73 17.62 39.09 -9.38
C LYS A 73 18.80 38.34 -8.77
N ALA A 74 18.98 38.40 -7.44
CA ALA A 74 20.01 37.65 -6.74
C ALA A 74 19.74 36.14 -6.74
N ILE A 75 18.47 35.73 -6.67
CA ILE A 75 18.04 34.33 -6.77
C ILE A 75 18.23 33.80 -8.20
N HIS A 76 17.89 34.61 -9.22
CA HIS A 76 18.10 34.27 -10.63
C HIS A 76 19.60 34.09 -10.97
N ASP A 77 20.46 34.98 -10.48
CA ASP A 77 21.90 34.92 -10.76
C ASP A 77 22.64 33.82 -9.97
N LEU A 78 22.09 33.36 -8.85
CA LEU A 78 22.58 32.18 -8.12
C LEU A 78 22.17 30.87 -8.81
N SER A 79 21.02 30.83 -9.49
CA SER A 79 20.54 29.65 -10.24
C SER A 79 21.31 29.37 -11.53
N LEU A 80 22.11 30.31 -12.03
CA LEU A 80 22.84 30.20 -13.30
C LEU A 80 24.34 29.90 -13.14
N LYS A 81 24.83 29.68 -11.92
CA LYS A 81 26.24 29.32 -11.66
C LYS A 81 26.53 27.82 -11.66
N ASP A 82 25.51 26.97 -11.77
CA ASP A 82 25.72 25.55 -12.03
C ASP A 82 25.95 25.34 -13.53
N LYS A 83 27.22 25.15 -13.91
CA LYS A 83 27.60 24.79 -15.28
C LYS A 83 26.79 23.57 -15.75
N PRO A 84 26.27 23.55 -16.99
CA PRO A 84 25.58 22.39 -17.51
C PRO A 84 26.53 21.19 -17.49
N PHE A 85 26.05 20.08 -16.94
CA PHE A 85 26.77 18.81 -16.87
C PHE A 85 26.95 18.25 -18.30
N THR A 86 28.00 18.69 -19.00
CA THR A 86 28.36 18.17 -20.32
C THR A 86 29.19 16.90 -20.19
N GLN A 87 28.65 15.85 -19.56
CA GLN A 87 29.11 14.50 -19.83
C GLN A 87 28.07 13.84 -20.73
N LYS A 88 28.49 13.44 -21.95
CA LYS A 88 27.69 12.54 -22.77
C LYS A 88 27.38 11.31 -21.90
N PRO A 89 26.11 10.91 -21.72
CA PRO A 89 25.80 9.70 -20.97
C PRO A 89 26.53 8.54 -21.61
N THR A 90 27.32 7.82 -20.81
CA THR A 90 27.99 6.60 -21.25
C THR A 90 26.93 5.65 -21.80
N PRO A 91 27.11 5.04 -22.99
CA PRO A 91 26.10 4.15 -23.55
C PRO A 91 25.74 3.04 -22.56
N MET A 92 24.44 2.86 -22.30
CA MET A 92 23.95 1.82 -21.39
C MET A 92 24.40 0.45 -21.87
N GLN A 93 25.21 -0.24 -21.07
CA GLN A 93 25.74 -1.56 -21.38
C GLN A 93 24.65 -2.61 -21.21
N ARG A 94 24.46 -3.46 -22.24
CA ARG A 94 23.44 -4.53 -22.30
C ARG A 94 24.11 -5.87 -22.59
N CYS A 95 23.36 -6.96 -22.42
CA CYS A 95 23.82 -8.30 -22.81
C CYS A 95 23.97 -8.41 -24.33
N ASP A 96 25.01 -9.09 -24.82
CA ASP A 96 25.34 -9.12 -26.26
C ASP A 96 24.32 -9.90 -27.12
N TRP A 97 23.47 -10.73 -26.50
CA TRP A 97 22.49 -11.53 -27.23
C TRP A 97 21.45 -10.66 -27.97
N ILE A 98 21.26 -9.41 -27.56
CA ILE A 98 20.36 -8.45 -28.23
C ILE A 98 20.80 -8.12 -29.67
N TYR A 99 22.00 -8.51 -30.09
CA TYR A 99 22.53 -8.28 -31.43
C TYR A 99 22.54 -9.54 -32.31
N GLN A 100 21.92 -10.64 -31.85
CA GLN A 100 21.92 -11.94 -32.53
C GLN A 100 20.58 -12.21 -33.23
N GLY A 101 20.62 -12.99 -34.32
CA GLY A 101 19.41 -13.50 -34.99
C GLY A 101 18.72 -12.52 -35.95
N TYR A 102 19.33 -11.37 -36.26
CA TYR A 102 18.88 -10.41 -37.27
C TYR A 102 20.06 -9.56 -37.78
N LYS A 103 19.87 -8.78 -38.85
CA LYS A 103 20.90 -7.86 -39.35
C LYS A 103 21.00 -6.64 -38.44
N THR A 104 22.17 -6.34 -37.88
CA THR A 104 22.37 -5.20 -36.94
C THR A 104 22.10 -3.81 -37.55
N SER A 105 21.97 -3.73 -38.87
CA SER A 105 21.49 -2.56 -39.60
C SER A 105 19.97 -2.34 -39.50
N ASP A 106 19.19 -3.38 -39.15
CA ASP A 106 17.74 -3.30 -38.91
C ASP A 106 17.47 -2.67 -37.53
N LYS A 107 17.42 -1.33 -37.51
CA LYS A 107 17.20 -0.53 -36.30
C LYS A 107 15.87 -0.80 -35.60
N PRO A 108 14.73 -0.97 -36.30
CA PRO A 108 13.47 -1.35 -35.66
C PRO A 108 13.56 -2.68 -34.92
N THR A 109 14.15 -3.71 -35.52
CA THR A 109 14.31 -5.02 -34.87
C THR A 109 15.28 -4.94 -33.68
N GLN A 110 16.37 -4.19 -33.83
CA GLN A 110 17.30 -3.92 -32.72
C GLN A 110 16.60 -3.24 -31.54
N LYS A 111 15.77 -2.24 -31.81
CA LYS A 111 15.03 -1.52 -30.78
C LYS A 111 14.02 -2.43 -30.07
N LEU A 112 13.29 -3.27 -30.82
CA LEU A 112 12.37 -4.26 -30.24
C LEU A 112 13.08 -5.23 -29.28
N TYR A 113 14.27 -5.71 -29.64
CA TYR A 113 15.03 -6.63 -28.77
C TYR A 113 15.63 -5.93 -27.55
N GLN A 114 16.08 -4.68 -27.72
CA GLN A 114 16.50 -3.84 -26.60
C GLN A 114 15.35 -3.58 -25.63
N ASP A 115 14.15 -3.27 -26.12
CA ASP A 115 13.00 -3.00 -25.26
C ASP A 115 12.57 -4.24 -24.48
N TYR A 116 12.52 -5.41 -25.14
CA TYR A 116 12.28 -6.67 -24.45
C TYR A 116 13.35 -6.98 -23.38
N HIS A 117 14.63 -6.77 -23.70
CA HIS A 117 15.73 -6.96 -22.76
C HIS A 117 15.65 -6.01 -21.55
N ASP A 118 15.35 -4.73 -21.80
CA ASP A 118 15.43 -3.66 -20.81
C ASP A 118 14.20 -3.64 -19.88
N PHE A 119 13.02 -3.98 -20.40
CA PHE A 119 11.74 -3.77 -19.71
C PHE A 119 10.95 -5.05 -19.41
N GLU A 120 11.40 -6.22 -19.86
CA GLU A 120 10.69 -7.49 -19.63
C GLU A 120 11.63 -8.60 -19.12
N TRP A 121 12.74 -8.85 -19.81
CA TRP A 121 13.57 -10.02 -19.57
C TRP A 121 14.32 -9.97 -18.24
N GLY A 122 14.16 -11.02 -17.42
CA GLY A 122 14.75 -11.12 -16.10
C GLY A 122 14.05 -10.29 -15.02
N ILE A 123 12.92 -9.64 -15.32
CA ILE A 123 12.12 -8.89 -14.34
C ILE A 123 11.07 -9.83 -13.73
N PRO A 124 10.98 -9.94 -12.39
CA PRO A 124 10.02 -10.83 -11.73
C PRO A 124 8.55 -10.52 -12.07
N GLN A 125 7.88 -11.47 -12.71
CA GLN A 125 6.48 -11.40 -13.10
C GLN A 125 5.57 -12.24 -12.20
N HIS A 126 4.46 -11.64 -11.74
CA HIS A 126 3.44 -12.29 -10.90
C HIS A 126 2.02 -12.19 -11.47
N ASP A 127 1.83 -11.48 -12.58
CA ASP A 127 0.52 -11.40 -13.25
C ASP A 127 0.20 -12.73 -13.96
N GLU A 128 -0.92 -13.35 -13.59
CA GLU A 128 -1.34 -14.67 -14.08
C GLU A 128 -1.45 -14.73 -15.61
N LYS A 129 -1.99 -13.67 -16.24
CA LYS A 129 -2.14 -13.61 -17.69
C LYS A 129 -0.79 -13.51 -18.39
N ARG A 130 0.13 -12.71 -17.84
CA ARG A 130 1.51 -12.59 -18.35
C ARG A 130 2.32 -13.88 -18.19
N LEU A 131 2.14 -14.59 -17.07
CA LEU A 131 2.75 -15.91 -16.86
C LEU A 131 2.25 -16.90 -17.92
N PHE A 132 0.94 -16.94 -18.16
CA PHE A 132 0.36 -17.81 -19.19
C PHE A 132 0.80 -17.42 -20.61
N GLU A 133 0.71 -16.12 -20.97
CA GLU A 133 1.18 -15.59 -22.26
C GLU A 133 2.61 -16.05 -22.53
N GLN A 134 3.52 -15.79 -21.59
CA GLN A 134 4.93 -16.09 -21.78
C GLN A 134 5.19 -17.60 -21.87
N LEU A 135 4.47 -18.44 -21.11
CA LEU A 135 4.55 -19.90 -21.23
C LEU A 135 4.18 -20.38 -22.64
N VAL A 136 3.12 -19.81 -23.22
CA VAL A 136 2.69 -20.13 -24.59
C VAL A 136 3.70 -19.62 -25.62
N LEU A 137 4.22 -18.40 -25.46
CA LEU A 137 5.21 -17.83 -26.38
C LEU A 137 6.51 -18.63 -26.42
N GLU A 138 7.00 -19.11 -25.28
CA GLU A 138 8.17 -19.99 -25.19
C GLU A 138 7.92 -21.34 -25.88
N GLY A 139 6.71 -21.91 -25.72
CA GLY A 139 6.29 -23.10 -26.48
C GLY A 139 6.25 -22.85 -27.99
N MET A 140 5.79 -21.66 -28.41
CA MET A 140 5.74 -21.23 -29.80
C MET A 140 7.15 -21.03 -30.40
N GLN A 141 8.15 -20.74 -29.58
CA GLN A 141 9.53 -20.53 -30.02
C GLN A 141 10.18 -21.81 -30.57
N ALA A 142 9.76 -23.02 -30.18
CA ALA A 142 10.44 -24.26 -30.58
C ALA A 142 10.74 -24.33 -32.09
N GLY A 143 12.02 -24.30 -32.47
CA GLY A 143 12.48 -24.30 -33.87
C GLY A 143 12.56 -22.92 -34.56
N LEU A 144 12.40 -21.82 -33.82
CA LEU A 144 12.43 -20.44 -34.30
C LEU A 144 13.34 -19.56 -33.41
N SER A 145 13.74 -18.40 -33.92
CA SER A 145 14.42 -17.38 -33.10
C SER A 145 13.41 -16.63 -32.23
N TRP A 146 13.83 -16.20 -31.03
CA TRP A 146 12.95 -15.43 -30.14
C TRP A 146 12.47 -14.12 -30.76
N ILE A 147 13.31 -13.43 -31.54
CA ILE A 147 12.91 -12.23 -32.28
C ILE A 147 11.76 -12.49 -33.28
N THR A 148 11.64 -13.71 -33.81
CA THR A 148 10.50 -14.08 -34.67
C THR A 148 9.20 -14.10 -33.86
N ILE A 149 9.25 -14.55 -32.62
CA ILE A 149 8.11 -14.57 -31.70
C ILE A 149 7.73 -13.15 -31.31
N LEU A 150 8.70 -12.32 -30.92
CA LEU A 150 8.45 -10.91 -30.55
C LEU A 150 7.80 -10.11 -31.69
N LYS A 151 8.25 -10.28 -32.93
CA LYS A 151 7.65 -9.63 -34.11
C LYS A 151 6.19 -10.03 -34.36
N LYS A 152 5.78 -11.22 -33.88
CA LYS A 152 4.43 -11.75 -34.03
C LYS A 152 3.58 -11.61 -32.77
N ARG A 153 4.14 -11.11 -31.67
CA ARG A 153 3.50 -11.09 -30.34
C ARG A 153 2.17 -10.35 -30.34
N GLU A 154 2.08 -9.16 -30.93
CA GLU A 154 0.81 -8.42 -31.00
C GLU A 154 -0.25 -9.15 -31.84
N ALA A 155 0.16 -9.80 -32.93
CA ALA A 155 -0.76 -10.61 -33.73
C ALA A 155 -1.21 -11.87 -32.97
N LEU A 156 -0.34 -12.47 -32.16
CA LEU A 156 -0.67 -13.58 -31.29
C LEU A 156 -1.63 -13.15 -30.17
N ARG A 157 -1.41 -12.00 -29.52
CA ARG A 157 -2.35 -11.44 -28.53
C ARG A 157 -3.74 -11.27 -29.12
N ALA A 158 -3.84 -10.65 -30.30
CA ALA A 158 -5.13 -10.49 -30.97
C ALA A 158 -5.78 -11.84 -31.35
N ALA A 159 -4.99 -12.83 -31.77
CA ALA A 159 -5.49 -14.13 -32.19
C ALA A 159 -5.93 -15.03 -31.03
N PHE A 160 -5.29 -14.91 -29.87
CA PHE A 160 -5.52 -15.74 -28.68
C PHE A 160 -6.29 -15.01 -27.58
N ASP A 161 -7.17 -14.06 -27.93
CA ASP A 161 -8.00 -13.30 -26.99
C ASP A 161 -7.21 -12.67 -25.82
N ASP A 162 -6.09 -12.01 -26.16
CA ASP A 162 -5.12 -11.43 -25.22
C ASP A 162 -4.53 -12.44 -24.21
N PHE A 163 -4.49 -13.72 -24.61
CA PHE A 163 -4.06 -14.84 -23.79
C PHE A 163 -4.87 -14.99 -22.48
N ASP A 164 -6.17 -14.70 -22.51
CA ASP A 164 -7.05 -15.07 -21.40
C ASP A 164 -7.14 -16.61 -21.30
N PRO A 165 -6.62 -17.25 -20.24
CA PRO A 165 -6.58 -18.71 -20.14
C PRO A 165 -7.98 -19.34 -20.13
N ILE A 166 -9.02 -18.63 -19.64
CA ILE A 166 -10.40 -19.12 -19.63
C ILE A 166 -10.94 -19.21 -21.06
N LYS A 167 -10.70 -18.18 -21.88
CA LYS A 167 -11.14 -18.16 -23.27
C LYS A 167 -10.36 -19.16 -24.12
N VAL A 168 -9.04 -19.17 -24.00
CA VAL A 168 -8.17 -20.06 -24.79
C VAL A 168 -8.44 -21.53 -24.47
N ALA A 169 -8.77 -21.89 -23.22
CA ALA A 169 -9.16 -23.25 -22.85
C ALA A 169 -10.46 -23.71 -23.54
N GLY A 170 -11.33 -22.77 -23.91
CA GLY A 170 -12.62 -23.02 -24.57
C GLY A 170 -12.56 -23.10 -26.09
N TYR A 171 -11.39 -22.93 -26.72
CA TYR A 171 -11.26 -23.01 -28.17
C TYR A 171 -11.58 -24.41 -28.69
N ASP A 172 -12.35 -24.45 -29.78
CA ASP A 172 -12.76 -25.65 -30.47
C ASP A 172 -12.04 -25.82 -31.83
N GLU A 173 -12.42 -26.85 -32.57
CA GLU A 173 -11.86 -27.16 -33.89
C GLU A 173 -12.04 -26.00 -34.89
N ALA A 174 -13.17 -25.30 -34.83
CA ALA A 174 -13.43 -24.17 -35.72
C ALA A 174 -12.47 -23.01 -35.44
N LYS A 175 -12.19 -22.72 -34.16
CA LYS A 175 -11.20 -21.72 -33.78
C LYS A 175 -9.78 -22.13 -34.18
N ILE A 176 -9.42 -23.42 -34.09
CA ILE A 176 -8.12 -23.92 -34.54
C ILE A 176 -7.94 -23.69 -36.05
N GLU A 177 -8.94 -24.03 -36.86
CA GLU A 177 -8.90 -23.80 -38.32
C GLU A 177 -8.83 -22.32 -38.68
N GLU A 178 -9.58 -21.45 -37.97
CA GLU A 178 -9.45 -19.99 -38.10
C GLU A 178 -8.00 -19.54 -37.87
N LEU A 179 -7.38 -19.97 -36.77
CA LEU A 179 -5.99 -19.64 -36.44
C LEU A 179 -4.99 -20.18 -37.48
N MET A 180 -5.24 -21.38 -38.01
CA MET A 180 -4.42 -21.98 -39.07
C MET A 180 -4.47 -21.20 -40.40
N THR A 181 -5.50 -20.39 -40.64
CA THR A 181 -5.54 -19.48 -41.80
C THR A 181 -4.86 -18.13 -41.56
N ASN A 182 -4.61 -17.75 -40.31
CA ASN A 182 -4.04 -16.45 -39.96
C ASN A 182 -2.54 -16.36 -40.27
N ALA A 183 -2.19 -15.74 -41.40
CA ALA A 183 -0.80 -15.58 -41.85
C ALA A 183 0.07 -14.71 -40.91
N LYS A 184 -0.54 -13.92 -40.01
CA LYS A 184 0.19 -13.04 -39.10
C LYS A 184 0.83 -13.80 -37.93
N ILE A 185 0.32 -14.98 -37.57
CA ILE A 185 0.82 -15.79 -36.45
C ILE A 185 1.75 -16.93 -36.91
N ILE A 186 2.12 -17.82 -35.98
CA ILE A 186 2.84 -19.07 -36.28
C ILE A 186 1.78 -20.14 -36.56
N ARG A 187 1.57 -20.46 -37.85
CA ARG A 187 0.58 -21.43 -38.32
C ARG A 187 1.08 -22.86 -38.15
N ASN A 188 1.14 -23.32 -36.91
CA ASN A 188 1.52 -24.68 -36.56
C ASN A 188 0.46 -25.29 -35.65
N ARG A 189 -0.26 -26.28 -36.17
CA ARG A 189 -1.40 -26.89 -35.50
C ARG A 189 -1.05 -27.45 -34.12
N ALA A 190 0.05 -28.21 -34.02
CA ALA A 190 0.49 -28.78 -32.74
C ALA A 190 0.82 -27.71 -31.68
N LYS A 191 1.35 -26.55 -32.08
CA LYS A 191 1.60 -25.44 -31.15
C LYS A 191 0.31 -24.72 -30.72
N ILE A 192 -0.66 -24.59 -31.62
CA ILE A 192 -1.98 -24.02 -31.31
C ILE A 192 -2.74 -24.95 -30.34
N GLU A 193 -2.81 -26.24 -30.65
CA GLU A 193 -3.42 -27.26 -29.77
C GLU A 193 -2.72 -27.31 -28.41
N SER A 194 -1.38 -27.18 -28.39
CA SER A 194 -0.61 -27.05 -27.15
C SER A 194 -1.02 -25.84 -26.32
N ALA A 195 -1.22 -24.66 -26.93
CA ALA A 195 -1.67 -23.47 -26.20
C ALA A 195 -3.04 -23.70 -25.53
N ILE A 196 -3.98 -24.34 -26.23
CA ILE A 196 -5.31 -24.68 -25.73
C ILE A 196 -5.22 -25.70 -24.59
N ASN A 197 -4.43 -26.78 -24.76
CA ASN A 197 -4.20 -27.76 -23.71
C ASN A 197 -3.54 -27.14 -22.48
N ASN A 198 -2.51 -26.31 -22.68
CA ASN A 198 -1.79 -25.65 -21.61
C ASN A 198 -2.69 -24.66 -20.86
N ALA A 199 -3.66 -24.01 -21.52
CA ALA A 199 -4.66 -23.18 -20.86
C ALA A 199 -5.51 -24.00 -19.87
N LYS A 200 -5.99 -25.17 -20.27
CA LYS A 200 -6.75 -26.09 -19.40
C LYS A 200 -5.92 -26.53 -18.19
N ARG A 201 -4.67 -26.95 -18.43
CA ARG A 201 -3.76 -27.37 -17.36
C ARG A 201 -3.34 -26.21 -16.45
N PHE A 202 -3.26 -25.00 -16.98
CA PHE A 202 -2.99 -23.78 -16.20
C PHE A 202 -4.12 -23.50 -15.21
N LEU A 203 -5.37 -23.59 -15.64
CA LEU A 203 -6.55 -23.43 -14.76
C LEU A 203 -6.60 -24.52 -13.68
N GLU A 204 -6.29 -25.77 -14.01
CA GLU A 204 -6.20 -26.87 -13.00
C GLU A 204 -5.11 -26.62 -11.96
N VAL A 205 -3.97 -26.06 -12.37
CA VAL A 205 -2.91 -25.64 -11.44
C VAL A 205 -3.40 -24.49 -10.55
N GLN A 206 -4.16 -23.54 -11.09
CA GLN A 206 -4.77 -22.48 -10.27
C GLN A 206 -5.75 -23.05 -9.24
N GLU A 207 -6.55 -24.05 -9.59
CA GLU A 207 -7.45 -24.74 -8.65
C GLU A 207 -6.66 -25.48 -7.54
N GLU A 208 -5.59 -26.20 -7.89
CA GLU A 208 -4.81 -26.98 -6.94
C GLU A 208 -3.95 -26.10 -6.00
N PHE A 209 -3.33 -25.05 -6.52
CA PHE A 209 -2.36 -24.23 -5.77
C PHE A 209 -2.93 -22.87 -5.32
N GLY A 210 -4.14 -22.52 -5.77
CA GLY A 210 -4.77 -21.23 -5.61
C GLY A 210 -4.36 -20.19 -6.66
N SER A 211 -3.18 -20.34 -7.29
CA SER A 211 -2.72 -19.51 -8.41
C SER A 211 -1.54 -20.17 -9.13
N PHE A 212 -1.31 -19.85 -10.42
CA PHE A 212 -0.15 -20.38 -11.14
C PHE A 212 1.14 -19.69 -10.68
N ASP A 213 1.06 -18.41 -10.31
CA ASP A 213 2.17 -17.66 -9.69
C ASP A 213 2.75 -18.42 -8.48
N ARG A 214 1.90 -18.83 -7.52
CA ARG A 214 2.35 -19.58 -6.34
C ARG A 214 3.01 -20.89 -6.73
N PHE A 215 2.44 -21.61 -7.70
CA PHE A 215 3.01 -22.86 -8.17
C PHE A 215 4.41 -22.65 -8.76
N ILE A 216 4.56 -21.73 -9.71
CA ILE A 216 5.79 -21.57 -10.47
C ILE A 216 6.91 -20.91 -9.66
N TRP A 217 6.57 -19.94 -8.80
CA TRP A 217 7.54 -19.27 -7.91
C TRP A 217 7.97 -20.12 -6.71
N SER A 218 7.21 -21.16 -6.35
CA SER A 218 7.63 -22.10 -5.29
C SER A 218 8.95 -22.82 -5.60
N TYR A 219 9.29 -22.96 -6.88
CA TYR A 219 10.54 -23.60 -7.32
C TYR A 219 11.81 -22.82 -6.96
N VAL A 220 11.67 -21.51 -6.67
CA VAL A 220 12.77 -20.62 -6.26
C VAL A 220 12.54 -20.03 -4.86
N GLY A 221 11.57 -20.56 -4.11
CA GLY A 221 11.26 -20.05 -2.78
C GLY A 221 10.66 -18.64 -2.76
N GLY A 222 10.07 -18.19 -3.88
CA GLY A 222 9.49 -16.84 -4.01
C GLY A 222 10.48 -15.73 -4.36
N GLU A 223 11.79 -16.02 -4.39
CA GLU A 223 12.84 -15.05 -4.71
C GLU A 223 13.59 -15.43 -6.00
N PRO A 224 13.88 -14.47 -6.90
CA PRO A 224 14.65 -14.74 -8.10
C PRO A 224 16.07 -15.24 -7.81
N ILE A 225 16.54 -16.21 -8.59
CA ILE A 225 17.95 -16.61 -8.58
C ILE A 225 18.75 -15.61 -9.40
N VAL A 226 19.57 -14.78 -8.74
CA VAL A 226 20.46 -13.83 -9.41
C VAL A 226 21.81 -14.48 -9.70
N ASN A 227 22.08 -14.76 -10.97
CA ASN A 227 23.36 -15.32 -11.40
C ASN A 227 24.41 -14.22 -11.62
N ALA A 228 25.68 -14.59 -11.69
CA ALA A 228 26.81 -13.66 -11.84
C ALA A 228 27.67 -14.00 -13.07
N PHE A 229 27.02 -14.27 -14.20
CA PHE A 229 27.71 -14.61 -15.45
C PHE A 229 28.47 -13.40 -16.02
N LYS A 230 29.70 -13.63 -16.48
CA LYS A 230 30.58 -12.58 -17.03
C LYS A 230 30.50 -12.49 -18.55
N ASN A 231 30.07 -13.56 -19.21
CA ASN A 231 29.89 -13.62 -20.67
C ASN A 231 28.84 -14.67 -21.04
N LEU A 232 28.32 -14.59 -22.27
CA LEU A 232 27.23 -15.46 -22.74
C LEU A 232 27.58 -16.96 -22.72
N ALA A 233 28.85 -17.34 -22.89
CA ALA A 233 29.26 -18.75 -22.91
C ALA A 233 29.14 -19.44 -21.53
N GLN A 234 29.01 -18.66 -20.45
CA GLN A 234 28.76 -19.20 -19.11
C GLN A 234 27.28 -19.48 -18.83
N ILE A 235 26.36 -18.89 -19.62
CA ILE A 235 24.92 -19.09 -19.46
C ILE A 235 24.59 -20.49 -20.00
N PRO A 236 24.09 -21.42 -19.16
CA PRO A 236 23.77 -22.75 -19.61
C PRO A 236 22.52 -22.74 -20.51
N THR A 237 22.33 -23.78 -21.32
CA THR A 237 21.10 -23.92 -22.14
C THR A 237 19.93 -24.52 -21.34
N ARG A 238 20.21 -25.15 -20.20
CA ARG A 238 19.26 -25.72 -19.24
C ARG A 238 19.92 -25.90 -17.87
N THR A 239 19.13 -26.05 -16.82
CA THR A 239 19.61 -26.27 -15.44
C THR A 239 18.90 -27.47 -14.81
N PRO A 240 19.43 -28.05 -13.71
CA PRO A 240 18.70 -29.05 -12.94
C PRO A 240 17.31 -28.57 -12.48
N LEU A 241 17.14 -27.27 -12.26
CA LEU A 241 15.85 -26.69 -11.89
C LEU A 241 14.88 -26.66 -13.09
N SER A 242 15.34 -26.24 -14.27
CA SER A 242 14.49 -26.27 -15.48
C SER A 242 14.10 -27.71 -15.86
N ASP A 243 14.97 -28.69 -15.59
CA ASP A 243 14.67 -30.12 -15.76
C ASP A 243 13.52 -30.57 -14.87
N LYS A 244 13.57 -30.16 -13.61
CA LYS A 244 12.54 -30.46 -12.62
C LYS A 244 11.20 -29.83 -13.01
N ILE A 245 11.19 -28.53 -13.31
CA ILE A 245 9.98 -27.80 -13.72
C ILE A 245 9.37 -28.43 -14.98
N ALA A 246 10.19 -28.70 -16.00
CA ALA A 246 9.73 -29.35 -17.22
C ALA A 246 9.13 -30.74 -16.95
N LYS A 247 9.74 -31.55 -16.09
CA LYS A 247 9.23 -32.86 -15.71
C LYS A 247 7.88 -32.76 -14.99
N ASP A 248 7.76 -31.82 -14.06
CA ASP A 248 6.54 -31.65 -13.27
C ASP A 248 5.38 -31.12 -14.12
N LEU A 249 5.63 -30.13 -14.99
CA LEU A 249 4.63 -29.63 -15.94
C LEU A 249 4.18 -30.73 -16.92
N LYS A 250 5.11 -31.54 -17.45
CA LYS A 250 4.75 -32.70 -18.29
C LYS A 250 3.91 -33.73 -17.56
N LYS A 251 4.23 -34.01 -16.29
CA LYS A 251 3.43 -34.91 -15.44
C LYS A 251 2.01 -34.38 -15.25
N ARG A 252 1.84 -33.06 -15.26
CA ARG A 252 0.56 -32.34 -15.22
C ARG A 252 -0.11 -32.20 -16.59
N GLY A 253 0.44 -32.83 -17.64
CA GLY A 253 -0.15 -32.84 -18.98
C GLY A 253 0.13 -31.59 -19.81
N PHE A 254 1.00 -30.67 -19.38
CA PHE A 254 1.45 -29.59 -20.25
C PHE A 254 2.29 -30.13 -21.41
N SER A 255 2.19 -29.48 -22.57
CA SER A 255 2.96 -29.83 -23.77
C SER A 255 3.79 -28.63 -24.26
N PHE A 256 4.83 -28.89 -25.08
CA PHE A 256 5.84 -27.90 -25.49
C PHE A 256 6.66 -27.27 -24.34
N VAL A 257 6.70 -27.92 -23.18
CA VAL A 257 7.45 -27.50 -21.98
C VAL A 257 8.75 -28.31 -21.81
N GLY A 258 9.63 -28.27 -22.81
CA GLY A 258 10.95 -28.92 -22.74
C GLY A 258 11.93 -28.17 -21.83
N SER A 259 12.95 -28.83 -21.26
CA SER A 259 13.84 -28.19 -20.28
C SER A 259 14.55 -26.92 -20.79
N VAL A 260 15.01 -26.92 -22.05
CA VAL A 260 15.62 -25.73 -22.67
C VAL A 260 14.62 -24.57 -22.73
N GLY A 261 13.39 -24.83 -23.21
CA GLY A 261 12.32 -23.84 -23.23
C GLY A 261 11.90 -23.41 -21.83
N MET A 262 11.95 -24.30 -20.83
CA MET A 262 11.66 -23.93 -19.43
C MET A 262 12.74 -23.08 -18.82
N TYR A 263 14.01 -23.27 -19.20
CA TYR A 263 15.04 -22.35 -18.75
C TYR A 263 14.87 -20.96 -19.38
N ALA A 264 14.53 -20.88 -20.67
CA ALA A 264 14.17 -19.63 -21.32
C ALA A 264 12.95 -18.97 -20.67
N TYR A 265 11.90 -19.75 -20.37
CA TYR A 265 10.73 -19.30 -19.63
C TYR A 265 11.13 -18.72 -18.26
N MET A 266 11.93 -19.43 -17.46
CA MET A 266 12.42 -18.95 -16.17
C MET A 266 13.15 -17.59 -16.28
N GLN A 267 13.97 -17.40 -17.32
CA GLN A 267 14.63 -16.13 -17.57
C GLN A 267 13.62 -15.04 -17.97
N SER A 268 12.65 -15.38 -18.82
CA SER A 268 11.65 -14.43 -19.34
C SER A 268 10.69 -13.88 -18.28
N ILE A 269 10.32 -14.69 -17.28
CA ILE A 269 9.44 -14.27 -16.18
C ILE A 269 10.19 -13.84 -14.91
N GLY A 270 11.53 -13.83 -14.97
CA GLY A 270 12.38 -13.38 -13.87
C GLY A 270 12.48 -14.33 -12.68
N LEU A 271 12.21 -15.63 -12.85
CA LEU A 271 12.61 -16.64 -11.85
C LEU A 271 14.14 -16.69 -11.70
N VAL A 272 14.86 -16.41 -12.79
CA VAL A 272 16.31 -16.25 -12.80
C VAL A 272 16.68 -14.94 -13.48
N CYS A 273 17.68 -14.24 -12.94
CA CYS A 273 18.27 -13.05 -13.55
C CYS A 273 19.63 -13.42 -14.13
N ASP A 274 19.65 -13.61 -15.45
CA ASP A 274 20.84 -14.01 -16.22
C ASP A 274 21.47 -12.86 -17.00
N HIS A 275 21.09 -11.62 -16.70
CA HIS A 275 21.84 -10.46 -17.18
C HIS A 275 23.33 -10.63 -16.82
N LEU A 276 24.23 -10.33 -17.76
CA LEU A 276 25.65 -10.36 -17.48
C LEU A 276 25.97 -9.34 -16.38
N VAL A 277 26.98 -9.60 -15.55
CA VAL A 277 27.38 -8.66 -14.47
C VAL A 277 27.76 -7.25 -14.98
N SER A 278 28.11 -7.14 -16.26
CA SER A 278 28.41 -5.88 -16.94
C SER A 278 27.17 -5.16 -17.51
N CYS A 279 26.02 -5.84 -17.57
CA CYS A 279 24.76 -5.27 -18.00
C CYS A 279 24.18 -4.34 -16.93
N ALA A 280 23.70 -3.16 -17.33
CA ALA A 280 23.06 -2.20 -16.42
C ALA A 280 21.87 -2.81 -15.66
N PHE A 281 21.14 -3.73 -16.31
CA PHE A 281 19.95 -4.37 -15.77
C PHE A 281 20.25 -5.53 -14.80
N HIS A 282 21.50 -6.02 -14.72
CA HIS A 282 21.90 -6.98 -13.68
C HIS A 282 21.79 -6.34 -12.29
N ARG A 283 22.39 -5.15 -12.13
CA ARG A 283 22.33 -4.37 -10.89
C ARG A 283 20.91 -3.90 -10.60
N GLU A 284 20.19 -3.43 -11.61
CA GLU A 284 18.82 -2.94 -11.44
C GLU A 284 17.87 -4.06 -10.99
N ASN A 285 17.94 -5.25 -11.61
CA ASN A 285 17.11 -6.39 -11.19
C ASN A 285 17.54 -6.92 -9.82
N THR A 286 18.84 -6.92 -9.51
CA THR A 286 19.31 -7.24 -8.15
C THR A 286 18.72 -6.27 -7.11
N GLN A 287 18.66 -4.98 -7.41
CA GLN A 287 18.10 -3.95 -6.54
C GLN A 287 16.57 -4.06 -6.41
N ARG A 288 15.86 -4.31 -7.52
CA ARG A 288 14.41 -4.60 -7.52
C ARG A 288 14.10 -5.82 -6.63
N ASN A 289 14.96 -6.83 -6.61
CA ASN A 289 14.79 -8.00 -5.75
C ASN A 289 15.06 -7.70 -4.27
N THR A 290 15.98 -6.78 -3.94
CA THR A 290 16.15 -6.30 -2.57
C THR A 290 15.03 -5.37 -2.09
N SER A 291 14.46 -4.54 -2.98
CA SER A 291 13.30 -3.69 -2.67
C SER A 291 11.99 -4.49 -2.61
N LYS A 292 11.89 -5.59 -3.38
CA LYS A 292 10.83 -6.58 -3.22
C LYS A 292 10.94 -7.37 -1.93
N LYS A 293 12.11 -7.47 -1.29
CA LYS A 293 12.21 -8.01 0.09
C LYS A 293 11.43 -7.15 1.09
N ASP A 294 11.37 -5.84 0.87
CA ASP A 294 10.57 -4.90 1.68
C ASP A 294 9.08 -4.85 1.24
N GLU A 295 8.76 -5.20 -0.02
CA GLU A 295 7.38 -5.32 -0.55
C GLU A 295 6.73 -6.72 -0.41
N GLN A 296 7.49 -7.83 -0.34
CA GLN A 296 6.96 -9.19 -0.11
C GLN A 296 6.67 -9.44 1.38
N ILE A 297 7.40 -8.77 2.28
CA ILE A 297 7.01 -8.62 3.69
C ILE A 297 5.62 -7.94 3.80
N THR A 298 5.25 -7.07 2.86
CA THR A 298 3.93 -6.41 2.86
C THR A 298 2.84 -7.23 2.14
N GLN A 299 3.18 -8.02 1.11
CA GLN A 299 2.21 -8.86 0.37
C GLN A 299 1.87 -10.22 1.01
N ASN A 300 2.75 -10.86 1.78
CA ASN A 300 2.38 -12.07 2.54
C ASN A 300 1.35 -11.78 3.67
N SER A 301 1.15 -10.51 3.99
CA SER A 301 0.09 -10.08 4.90
C SER A 301 -1.33 -10.10 4.31
N ALA A 302 -1.48 -10.44 3.02
CA ALA A 302 -2.77 -10.63 2.36
C ALA A 302 -3.52 -11.92 2.79
N LYS A 303 -2.93 -12.76 3.66
CA LYS A 303 -3.59 -13.97 4.18
C LYS A 303 -4.32 -13.80 5.51
N THR A 304 -4.26 -12.63 6.15
CA THR A 304 -5.06 -12.36 7.35
C THR A 304 -6.26 -11.49 6.98
N PRO A 305 -7.51 -11.97 7.14
CA PRO A 305 -8.68 -11.15 6.87
C PRO A 305 -8.64 -9.88 7.73
N TYR A 306 -8.85 -8.71 7.11
CA TYR A 306 -8.92 -7.44 7.84
C TYR A 306 -10.13 -7.46 8.78
N ILE A 307 -9.97 -6.95 10.00
CA ILE A 307 -11.05 -6.84 10.99
C ILE A 307 -11.91 -5.60 10.70
N LEU A 308 -11.25 -4.51 10.29
CA LEU A 308 -11.88 -3.24 9.95
C LEU A 308 -11.26 -2.65 8.68
N GLU A 309 -12.10 -2.05 7.85
CA GLU A 309 -11.67 -1.28 6.69
C GLU A 309 -12.36 0.10 6.68
N THR A 310 -11.55 1.15 6.52
CA THR A 310 -12.00 2.55 6.42
C THR A 310 -11.68 3.11 5.03
N ASN A 311 -11.86 4.41 4.81
CA ASN A 311 -11.54 5.02 3.52
C ASN A 311 -10.05 4.90 3.19
N ARG A 312 -9.17 5.12 4.17
CA ARG A 312 -7.71 5.13 3.97
C ARG A 312 -6.97 3.98 4.64
N LEU A 313 -7.61 3.26 5.56
CA LEU A 313 -6.94 2.29 6.42
C LEU A 313 -7.55 0.90 6.30
N LYS A 314 -6.70 -0.10 6.53
CA LYS A 314 -7.10 -1.48 6.81
C LYS A 314 -6.50 -1.90 8.14
N LEU A 315 -7.28 -2.51 9.02
CA LEU A 315 -6.81 -3.01 10.31
C LEU A 315 -6.87 -4.54 10.31
N ARG A 316 -5.78 -5.20 10.69
CA ARG A 316 -5.73 -6.67 10.85
C ARG A 316 -4.96 -7.08 12.09
N GLU A 317 -5.16 -8.32 12.51
CA GLU A 317 -4.29 -8.95 13.49
C GLU A 317 -2.82 -8.93 13.01
N TYR A 318 -1.92 -8.71 13.97
CA TYR A 318 -0.49 -8.85 13.75
C TYR A 318 -0.14 -10.29 13.42
N THR A 319 1.01 -10.45 12.79
CA THR A 319 1.69 -11.73 12.55
C THR A 319 3.13 -11.60 13.04
N LEU A 320 3.82 -12.72 13.26
CA LEU A 320 5.24 -12.70 13.62
C LEU A 320 6.11 -12.02 12.56
N GLU A 321 5.66 -12.00 11.30
CA GLU A 321 6.35 -11.38 10.17
C GLU A 321 6.35 -9.84 10.26
N ASP A 322 5.45 -9.25 11.04
CA ASP A 322 5.36 -7.79 11.18
C ASP A 322 6.46 -7.20 12.07
N LEU A 323 7.24 -8.03 12.77
CA LEU A 323 8.23 -7.58 13.75
C LEU A 323 9.20 -6.51 13.22
N PRO A 324 9.78 -6.60 12.01
CA PRO A 324 10.70 -5.58 11.52
C PRO A 324 10.03 -4.20 11.34
N THR A 325 8.85 -4.18 10.72
CA THR A 325 8.09 -2.94 10.49
C THR A 325 7.56 -2.36 11.80
N LEU A 326 7.02 -3.22 12.67
CA LEU A 326 6.57 -2.85 14.00
C LEU A 326 7.72 -2.26 14.84
N HIS A 327 8.89 -2.91 14.84
CA HIS A 327 10.06 -2.44 15.56
C HIS A 327 10.51 -1.06 15.07
N THR A 328 10.42 -0.77 13.77
CA THR A 328 10.72 0.57 13.23
C THR A 328 9.85 1.65 13.87
N ILE A 329 8.59 1.33 14.17
CA ILE A 329 7.64 2.26 14.80
C ILE A 329 7.88 2.33 16.32
N LEU A 330 8.01 1.18 16.99
CA LEU A 330 8.15 1.11 18.44
C LEU A 330 9.54 1.54 18.94
N SER A 331 10.57 1.51 18.11
CA SER A 331 11.91 2.01 18.48
C SER A 331 12.04 3.53 18.34
N ASP A 332 11.15 4.18 17.59
CA ASP A 332 11.19 5.63 17.41
C ASP A 332 10.75 6.34 18.70
N LYS A 333 11.71 7.01 19.36
CA LYS A 333 11.48 7.73 20.62
C LYS A 333 10.46 8.84 20.49
N GLU A 334 10.33 9.45 19.31
CA GLU A 334 9.34 10.50 19.10
C GLU A 334 7.94 9.91 18.99
N THR A 335 7.78 8.82 18.25
CA THR A 335 6.52 8.07 18.18
C THR A 335 6.11 7.54 19.56
N MET A 336 7.06 7.00 20.32
CA MET A 336 6.83 6.37 21.62
C MET A 336 6.98 7.32 22.81
N TYR A 337 6.94 8.65 22.61
CA TYR A 337 7.17 9.61 23.69
C TYR A 337 6.21 9.41 24.88
N ALA A 338 4.95 9.01 24.60
CA ALA A 338 3.93 8.74 25.62
C ALA A 338 4.23 7.48 26.46
N TRP A 339 5.07 6.58 25.95
CA TRP A 339 5.56 5.38 26.65
C TRP A 339 6.86 5.63 27.44
N GLY A 340 7.47 6.81 27.25
CA GLY A 340 8.67 7.23 28.00
C GLY A 340 10.00 6.72 27.45
N HIS A 341 10.00 5.74 26.54
CA HIS A 341 11.15 5.30 25.74
C HIS A 341 10.71 4.56 24.47
N GLY A 342 11.59 4.49 23.47
CA GLY A 342 11.45 3.61 22.31
C GLY A 342 11.99 2.22 22.63
N PHE A 343 11.29 1.19 22.16
CA PHE A 343 11.57 -0.22 22.46
C PHE A 343 12.83 -0.73 21.74
N SER A 344 13.56 -1.62 22.40
CA SER A 344 14.54 -2.51 21.78
C SER A 344 13.85 -3.53 20.86
N ILE A 345 14.65 -4.27 20.08
CA ILE A 345 14.11 -5.35 19.24
C ILE A 345 13.49 -6.47 20.09
N ASP A 346 14.08 -6.78 21.25
CA ASP A 346 13.57 -7.79 22.17
C ASP A 346 12.25 -7.34 22.81
N GLU A 347 12.17 -6.08 23.25
CA GLU A 347 10.93 -5.51 23.78
C GLU A 347 9.81 -5.49 22.72
N SER A 348 10.18 -5.18 21.47
CA SER A 348 9.22 -5.19 20.35
C SER A 348 8.71 -6.61 20.07
N LYS A 349 9.59 -7.62 20.18
CA LYS A 349 9.25 -9.03 20.02
C LYS A 349 8.34 -9.51 21.15
N GLU A 350 8.70 -9.23 22.40
CA GLU A 350 7.89 -9.60 23.57
C GLU A 350 6.49 -8.96 23.51
N TRP A 351 6.43 -7.69 23.12
CA TRP A 351 5.17 -6.98 22.90
C TRP A 351 4.33 -7.65 21.80
N LEU A 352 4.94 -7.96 20.64
CA LEU A 352 4.25 -8.63 19.54
C LEU A 352 3.69 -10.00 19.95
N GLU A 353 4.50 -10.81 20.63
CA GLU A 353 4.08 -12.14 21.12
C GLU A 353 2.93 -12.03 22.14
N LYS A 354 2.91 -10.99 22.98
CA LYS A 354 1.78 -10.69 23.86
C LYS A 354 0.51 -10.42 23.06
N GLN A 355 0.59 -9.66 21.98
CA GLN A 355 -0.59 -9.36 21.15
C GLN A 355 -1.16 -10.60 20.45
N LEU A 356 -0.29 -11.46 19.93
CA LEU A 356 -0.69 -12.73 19.30
C LEU A 356 -1.40 -13.68 20.27
N ARG A 357 -1.00 -13.70 21.55
CA ARG A 357 -1.72 -14.43 22.60
C ARG A 357 -3.07 -13.77 22.90
N GLY A 358 -3.09 -12.44 23.00
CA GLY A 358 -4.29 -11.67 23.31
C GLY A 358 -5.47 -11.92 22.36
N TYR A 359 -5.22 -12.08 21.05
CA TYR A 359 -6.30 -12.39 20.09
C TYR A 359 -7.02 -13.71 20.40
N LYS A 360 -6.25 -14.74 20.78
CA LYS A 360 -6.80 -16.08 21.11
C LYS A 360 -7.62 -16.05 22.39
N GLU A 361 -7.18 -15.27 23.36
CA GLU A 361 -7.77 -15.21 24.70
C GLU A 361 -8.99 -14.28 24.78
N ASN A 362 -8.94 -13.13 24.09
CA ASN A 362 -9.92 -12.06 24.28
C ASN A 362 -10.89 -11.86 23.09
N GLY A 363 -10.61 -12.44 21.92
CA GLY A 363 -11.43 -12.26 20.71
C GLY A 363 -11.34 -10.85 20.08
N PHE A 364 -10.59 -9.94 20.69
CA PHE A 364 -10.20 -8.62 20.19
C PHE A 364 -8.80 -8.28 20.74
N GLY A 365 -8.16 -7.23 20.22
CA GLY A 365 -6.83 -6.85 20.67
C GLY A 365 -6.26 -5.62 19.96
N ILE A 366 -4.94 -5.53 19.92
CA ILE A 366 -4.20 -4.46 19.24
C ILE A 366 -4.01 -4.84 17.77
N TRP A 367 -4.60 -4.14 16.82
CA TRP A 367 -4.48 -4.43 15.38
C TRP A 367 -3.46 -3.54 14.69
N ALA A 368 -2.77 -4.08 13.69
CA ALA A 368 -1.91 -3.31 12.80
C ALA A 368 -2.74 -2.38 11.92
N ILE A 369 -2.38 -1.09 11.83
CA ILE A 369 -2.97 -0.15 10.88
C ILE A 369 -2.15 -0.16 9.60
N ILE A 370 -2.79 -0.47 8.48
CA ILE A 370 -2.20 -0.45 7.15
C ILE A 370 -2.76 0.73 6.38
N ASP A 371 -1.87 1.58 5.85
CA ASP A 371 -2.25 2.63 4.92
C ASP A 371 -2.55 2.01 3.54
N LYS A 372 -3.77 2.21 3.03
CA LYS A 372 -4.21 1.62 1.76
C LYS A 372 -3.40 2.11 0.56
N ALA A 373 -2.89 3.34 0.60
CA ALA A 373 -2.16 3.92 -0.50
C ALA A 373 -0.77 3.26 -0.66
N SER A 374 -0.07 3.04 0.46
CA SER A 374 1.27 2.45 0.45
C SER A 374 1.29 0.93 0.69
N GLY A 375 0.21 0.35 1.24
CA GLY A 375 0.19 -1.06 1.67
C GLY A 375 1.04 -1.35 2.91
N THR A 376 1.60 -0.33 3.57
CA THR A 376 2.54 -0.49 4.69
C THR A 376 1.85 -0.34 6.04
N ILE A 377 2.40 -1.01 7.07
CA ILE A 377 1.99 -0.77 8.46
C ILE A 377 2.48 0.62 8.88
N ILE A 378 1.55 1.45 9.32
CA ILE A 378 1.81 2.83 9.75
C ILE A 378 1.65 3.02 11.27
N GLY A 379 1.18 2.00 11.97
CA GLY A 379 0.93 2.04 13.40
C GLY A 379 0.01 0.91 13.87
N ASN A 380 -0.66 1.12 15.00
CA ASN A 380 -1.69 0.24 15.55
C ASN A 380 -2.87 1.00 16.13
N ALA A 381 -4.01 0.32 16.22
CA ALA A 381 -5.15 0.74 17.02
C ALA A 381 -5.66 -0.46 17.83
N GLU A 382 -6.16 -0.21 19.02
CA GLU A 382 -6.43 -1.27 19.99
C GLU A 382 -7.82 -1.22 20.60
N LEU A 383 -8.33 -2.41 20.90
CA LEU A 383 -9.15 -2.65 22.09
C LEU A 383 -8.33 -3.49 23.05
N ASP A 384 -8.06 -2.98 24.25
CA ASP A 384 -7.36 -3.74 25.30
C ASP A 384 -8.15 -3.71 26.61
N ARG A 385 -7.92 -4.70 27.48
CA ARG A 385 -8.49 -4.71 28.82
C ARG A 385 -7.57 -3.93 29.76
N ALA A 386 -8.14 -3.02 30.51
CA ALA A 386 -7.42 -2.24 31.51
C ALA A 386 -8.16 -2.26 32.85
N SER A 387 -7.41 -2.27 33.95
CA SER A 387 -7.96 -1.97 35.27
C SER A 387 -7.85 -0.46 35.53
N ILE A 388 -8.96 0.17 35.85
CA ILE A 388 -8.98 1.56 36.34
C ILE A 388 -9.45 1.62 37.79
N ASN A 389 -9.01 2.66 38.49
CA ASN A 389 -9.48 2.98 39.83
C ASN A 389 -10.38 4.20 39.72
N LEU A 390 -11.70 4.00 39.85
CA LEU A 390 -12.64 5.11 39.91
C LEU A 390 -12.85 5.50 41.36
N THR A 391 -12.58 6.77 41.67
CA THR A 391 -12.88 7.34 42.98
C THR A 391 -14.33 7.80 42.97
N ASN A 392 -15.18 7.15 43.77
CA ASN A 392 -16.42 7.80 44.22
C ASN A 392 -16.14 8.45 45.59
N GLN A 393 -16.93 9.44 46.01
CA GLN A 393 -16.68 10.29 47.19
C GLN A 393 -16.49 9.52 48.53
N LYS A 394 -16.59 8.18 48.56
CA LYS A 394 -16.44 7.33 49.74
C LYS A 394 -15.51 6.13 49.55
N SER A 395 -15.06 5.78 48.33
CA SER A 395 -14.25 4.59 48.07
C SER A 395 -13.53 4.61 46.71
N ILE A 396 -12.40 3.92 46.63
CA ILE A 396 -11.74 3.59 45.36
C ILE A 396 -12.30 2.25 44.88
N VAL A 397 -12.98 2.26 43.74
CA VAL A 397 -13.49 1.04 43.11
C VAL A 397 -12.57 0.67 41.96
N LYS A 398 -11.94 -0.50 42.04
CA LYS A 398 -11.21 -1.09 40.92
C LYS A 398 -12.22 -1.66 39.93
N GLN A 399 -12.15 -1.22 38.68
CA GLN A 399 -13.04 -1.65 37.61
C GLN A 399 -12.22 -2.12 36.41
N GLU A 400 -12.58 -3.27 35.87
CA GLU A 400 -12.09 -3.73 34.56
C GLU A 400 -12.87 -3.03 33.45
N VAL A 401 -12.14 -2.46 32.50
CA VAL A 401 -12.70 -1.69 31.38
C VAL A 401 -12.07 -2.10 30.06
N VAL A 402 -12.73 -1.74 28.96
CA VAL A 402 -12.16 -1.86 27.60
C VAL A 402 -11.64 -0.49 27.16
N GLU A 403 -10.34 -0.41 26.91
CA GLU A 403 -9.61 0.77 26.47
C GLU A 403 -9.48 0.80 24.94
N ILE A 404 -9.66 1.98 24.34
CA ILE A 404 -9.24 2.32 22.98
C ILE A 404 -7.96 3.12 23.05
N GLY A 405 -6.96 2.67 22.30
CA GLY A 405 -5.72 3.38 22.05
C GLY A 405 -5.28 3.27 20.60
N TYR A 406 -4.22 3.99 20.27
CA TYR A 406 -3.54 3.88 18.98
C TYR A 406 -2.12 4.43 19.07
N ILE A 407 -1.25 3.91 18.22
CA ILE A 407 0.09 4.45 17.96
C ILE A 407 0.18 4.66 16.45
N LEU A 408 0.67 5.81 16.01
CA LEU A 408 1.00 6.07 14.60
C LEU A 408 2.44 6.52 14.52
N ALA A 409 3.18 6.07 13.52
CA ALA A 409 4.52 6.57 13.29
C ALA A 409 4.47 8.09 13.06
N LYS A 410 5.44 8.83 13.62
CA LYS A 410 5.46 10.31 13.61
C LYS A 410 5.20 10.94 12.24
N LYS A 411 5.71 10.33 11.16
CA LYS A 411 5.49 10.82 9.78
C LYS A 411 4.01 10.91 9.36
N PHE A 412 3.11 10.19 10.04
CA PHE A 412 1.67 10.16 9.78
C PHE A 412 0.84 11.03 10.72
N TRP A 413 1.47 11.74 11.65
CA TRP A 413 0.77 12.64 12.57
C TRP A 413 0.18 13.85 11.84
N GLY A 414 -0.92 14.39 12.37
CA GLY A 414 -1.58 15.57 11.80
C GLY A 414 -2.43 15.30 10.56
N GLN A 415 -2.46 14.08 10.02
CA GLN A 415 -3.18 13.73 8.79
C GLN A 415 -4.62 13.21 9.03
N GLY A 416 -5.09 13.25 10.28
CA GLY A 416 -6.40 12.72 10.69
C GLY A 416 -6.50 11.20 10.81
N LEU A 417 -5.44 10.46 10.49
CA LEU A 417 -5.43 8.99 10.49
C LEU A 417 -5.69 8.38 11.88
N GLY A 418 -5.20 9.02 12.96
CA GLY A 418 -5.47 8.55 14.32
C GLY A 418 -6.94 8.68 14.72
N THR A 419 -7.62 9.74 14.26
CA THR A 419 -9.06 9.89 14.45
C THR A 419 -9.85 8.86 13.65
N GLU A 420 -9.43 8.58 12.42
CA GLU A 420 -10.07 7.57 11.57
C GLU A 420 -9.94 6.17 12.17
N ALA A 421 -8.73 5.77 12.60
CA ALA A 421 -8.49 4.48 13.22
C ALA A 421 -9.26 4.31 14.54
N ALA A 422 -9.17 5.30 15.44
CA ALA A 422 -9.84 5.22 16.75
C ALA A 422 -11.38 5.22 16.61
N ARG A 423 -11.93 5.91 15.61
CA ARG A 423 -13.37 5.88 15.30
C ARG A 423 -13.80 4.51 14.79
N ALA A 424 -13.04 3.90 13.88
CA ALA A 424 -13.33 2.57 13.38
C ALA A 424 -13.33 1.52 14.51
N VAL A 425 -12.35 1.61 15.42
CA VAL A 425 -12.27 0.75 16.59
C VAL A 425 -13.42 0.98 17.58
N GLN A 426 -13.81 2.24 17.81
CA GLN A 426 -15.00 2.57 18.60
C GLN A 426 -16.27 1.99 18.00
N GLU A 427 -16.45 2.08 16.69
CA GLU A 427 -17.61 1.49 16.00
C GLU A 427 -17.62 -0.03 16.12
N TYR A 428 -16.46 -0.69 16.03
CA TYR A 428 -16.36 -2.13 16.27
C TYR A 428 -16.80 -2.51 17.69
N ALA A 429 -16.30 -1.78 18.70
CA ALA A 429 -16.68 -2.00 20.09
C ALA A 429 -18.20 -1.92 20.32
N PHE A 430 -18.86 -0.91 19.73
CA PHE A 430 -20.30 -0.72 19.93
C PHE A 430 -21.16 -1.62 19.04
N LYS A 431 -20.84 -1.74 17.75
CA LYS A 431 -21.68 -2.46 16.77
C LYS A 431 -21.45 -3.97 16.78
N VAL A 432 -20.22 -4.43 17.05
CA VAL A 432 -19.85 -5.85 16.99
C VAL A 432 -19.79 -6.48 18.37
N LEU A 433 -19.10 -5.84 19.31
CA LEU A 433 -18.96 -6.38 20.66
C LEU A 433 -20.15 -6.02 21.56
N GLY A 434 -20.99 -5.07 21.15
CA GLY A 434 -22.17 -4.66 21.91
C GLY A 434 -21.85 -3.90 23.20
N LEU A 435 -20.67 -3.27 23.29
CA LEU A 435 -20.27 -2.53 24.48
C LEU A 435 -21.13 -1.27 24.64
N GLU A 436 -21.55 -0.95 25.86
CA GLU A 436 -22.20 0.34 26.14
C GLU A 436 -21.19 1.48 26.27
N ARG A 437 -19.96 1.15 26.69
CA ARG A 437 -18.91 2.11 27.01
C ARG A 437 -17.53 1.59 26.66
N VAL A 438 -16.66 2.51 26.29
CA VAL A 438 -15.22 2.29 26.10
C VAL A 438 -14.45 3.46 26.69
N TYR A 439 -13.19 3.22 27.05
CA TYR A 439 -12.37 4.19 27.76
C TYR A 439 -11.12 4.54 26.95
N CYS A 440 -10.48 5.67 27.24
CA CYS A 440 -9.14 5.97 26.73
C CYS A 440 -8.29 6.46 27.90
N LEU A 441 -7.11 5.85 28.12
CA LEU A 441 -6.18 6.27 29.16
C LEU A 441 -5.07 7.05 28.48
N ILE A 442 -5.08 8.38 28.64
CA ILE A 442 -4.23 9.27 27.84
C ILE A 442 -3.28 10.01 28.77
N LYS A 443 -1.96 9.89 28.52
CA LYS A 443 -0.94 10.62 29.26
C LYS A 443 -1.26 12.12 29.29
N GLU A 444 -1.07 12.77 30.44
CA GLU A 444 -1.47 14.16 30.71
C GLU A 444 -0.95 15.21 29.71
N ASP A 445 0.18 14.96 29.04
CA ASP A 445 0.76 15.86 28.04
C ASP A 445 0.46 15.45 26.58
N ASN A 446 -0.31 14.38 26.37
CA ASN A 446 -0.72 13.93 25.04
C ASN A 446 -2.00 14.64 24.56
N PHE A 447 -1.88 15.95 24.35
CA PHE A 447 -2.97 16.79 23.86
C PHE A 447 -3.52 16.36 22.48
N ALA A 448 -2.70 15.69 21.67
CA ALA A 448 -3.14 15.17 20.37
C ALA A 448 -4.20 14.08 20.54
N SER A 449 -3.92 13.06 21.35
CA SER A 449 -4.88 11.99 21.64
C SER A 449 -6.10 12.51 22.40
N MET A 450 -5.96 13.48 23.30
CA MET A 450 -7.12 14.12 23.96
C MET A 450 -8.06 14.79 22.95
N ARG A 451 -7.54 15.45 21.90
CA ARG A 451 -8.37 16.01 20.82
C ARG A 451 -9.07 14.93 20.03
N VAL A 452 -8.40 13.80 19.76
CA VAL A 452 -9.01 12.65 19.09
C VAL A 452 -10.16 12.10 19.94
N THR A 453 -9.94 11.82 21.21
CA THR A 453 -10.95 11.26 22.10
C THR A 453 -12.15 12.19 22.30
N ARG A 454 -11.94 13.52 22.34
CA ARG A 454 -13.07 14.48 22.32
C ARG A 454 -13.91 14.37 21.05
N LYS A 455 -13.31 14.14 19.88
CA LYS A 455 -14.05 13.90 18.61
C LYS A 455 -14.82 12.56 18.60
N LEU A 456 -14.43 11.62 19.46
CA LEU A 456 -15.13 10.35 19.69
C LEU A 456 -16.26 10.49 20.74
N GLY A 457 -16.48 11.70 21.27
CA GLY A 457 -17.48 11.98 22.31
C GLY A 457 -16.97 11.71 23.74
N GLY A 458 -15.67 11.47 23.92
CA GLY A 458 -15.09 11.14 25.22
C GLY A 458 -15.09 12.31 26.21
N ARG A 459 -15.39 12.01 27.47
CA ARG A 459 -15.37 12.96 28.60
C ARG A 459 -14.41 12.48 29.68
N ILE A 460 -13.66 13.39 30.29
CA ILE A 460 -12.77 13.05 31.40
C ILE A 460 -13.62 12.69 32.62
N ILE A 461 -13.33 11.55 33.24
CA ILE A 461 -14.02 11.07 34.45
C ILE A 461 -13.07 10.85 35.63
N GLY A 462 -11.76 10.96 35.43
CA GLY A 462 -10.77 10.76 36.48
C GLY A 462 -9.34 10.69 35.94
N GLU A 463 -8.42 10.30 36.80
CA GLU A 463 -6.99 10.14 36.50
C GLU A 463 -6.47 8.85 37.12
N ILE A 464 -5.43 8.30 36.50
CA ILE A 464 -4.71 7.12 37.00
C ILE A 464 -3.20 7.33 36.82
N ILE A 465 -2.42 6.86 37.80
CA ILE A 465 -0.97 6.79 37.69
C ILE A 465 -0.60 5.40 37.20
N LYS A 466 -0.05 5.30 35.99
CA LYS A 466 0.54 4.06 35.48
C LYS A 466 2.01 4.03 35.90
N HIS A 467 2.38 3.02 36.69
CA HIS A 467 3.77 2.76 37.05
C HIS A 467 4.44 1.95 35.95
N TYR A 468 5.35 2.56 35.20
CA TYR A 468 6.03 1.92 34.07
C TYR A 468 7.54 2.09 34.17
N LYS A 469 8.26 0.97 34.32
CA LYS A 469 9.73 0.91 34.44
C LYS A 469 10.33 1.93 35.43
N GLY A 470 9.70 2.07 36.60
CA GLY A 470 10.15 2.98 37.66
C GLY A 470 9.82 4.45 37.41
N LYS A 471 8.96 4.77 36.43
CA LYS A 471 8.40 6.10 36.21
C LYS A 471 6.90 6.10 36.48
N ASP A 472 6.44 7.18 37.09
CA ASP A 472 5.03 7.46 37.29
C ASP A 472 4.51 8.28 36.11
N LEU A 473 3.54 7.72 35.40
CA LEU A 473 2.93 8.37 34.24
C LEU A 473 1.46 8.67 34.55
N VAL A 474 1.14 9.95 34.75
CA VAL A 474 -0.24 10.40 34.96
C VAL A 474 -1.01 10.31 33.65
N HIS A 475 -2.16 9.64 33.69
CA HIS A 475 -3.09 9.49 32.57
C HIS A 475 -4.47 9.98 32.96
N HIS A 476 -5.12 10.77 32.11
CA HIS A 476 -6.55 11.04 32.24
C HIS A 476 -7.35 9.86 31.72
N ILE A 477 -8.43 9.55 32.43
CA ILE A 477 -9.42 8.54 32.06
C ILE A 477 -10.55 9.25 31.31
N PHE A 478 -10.67 8.98 30.01
CA PHE A 478 -11.82 9.41 29.23
C PHE A 478 -12.84 8.28 29.11
N GLU A 479 -14.11 8.56 29.31
CA GLU A 479 -15.23 7.66 29.04
C GLU A 479 -15.93 8.08 27.74
N CYS A 480 -16.10 7.14 26.82
CA CYS A 480 -16.92 7.29 25.62
C CYS A 480 -18.13 6.37 25.73
N LYS A 481 -19.35 6.92 25.70
CA LYS A 481 -20.59 6.13 25.72
C LYS A 481 -21.06 5.84 24.30
N GLY A 482 -21.53 4.62 24.05
CA GLY A 482 -22.29 4.30 22.85
C GLY A 482 -23.60 5.07 22.90
N ALA A 483 -23.79 6.04 21.99
CA ALA A 483 -25.08 6.69 21.88
C ALA A 483 -26.12 5.66 21.44
N LYS A 484 -27.36 5.74 21.96
CA LYS A 484 -28.51 5.48 21.10
C LYS A 484 -28.33 6.45 19.94
N LEU A 485 -27.83 5.99 18.79
CA LEU A 485 -27.70 6.79 17.59
C LEU A 485 -29.13 7.15 17.14
N VAL A 486 -29.68 8.23 17.69
CA VAL A 486 -30.83 8.92 17.13
C VAL A 486 -30.28 9.62 15.89
N PHE A 487 -30.47 9.00 14.74
CA PHE A 487 -30.27 9.65 13.45
C PHE A 487 -31.44 10.60 13.26
N GLU A 488 -31.25 11.88 13.58
CA GLU A 488 -31.96 12.91 12.82
C GLU A 488 -31.43 12.88 11.39
N SER A 489 -32.38 12.87 10.47
CA SER A 489 -32.26 12.63 9.05
C SER A 489 -31.11 13.38 8.38
N GLU A 490 -30.16 12.63 7.82
CA GLU A 490 -29.65 12.81 6.45
C GLU A 490 -28.74 11.62 6.10
N ASN A 491 -28.97 11.05 4.91
CA ASN A 491 -28.26 9.92 4.32
C ASN A 491 -26.74 9.95 4.57
N THR A 492 -26.25 9.13 5.50
CA THR A 492 -24.88 8.63 5.46
C THR A 492 -24.87 7.16 5.86
N GLU A 493 -24.96 6.28 4.85
CA GLU A 493 -24.56 4.88 5.03
C GLU A 493 -23.12 4.87 5.56
N SER A 494 -22.93 4.25 6.72
CA SER A 494 -21.62 4.05 7.35
C SER A 494 -20.72 3.27 6.37
N SER A 495 -19.68 3.91 5.83
CA SER A 495 -18.84 3.39 4.74
C SER A 495 -17.78 2.36 5.17
N TYR A 496 -17.97 1.68 6.30
CA TYR A 496 -16.98 0.78 6.90
C TYR A 496 -17.33 -0.68 6.65
N VAL A 497 -16.35 -1.46 6.20
CA VAL A 497 -16.49 -2.93 6.15
C VAL A 497 -15.99 -3.48 7.48
N ILE A 498 -16.89 -4.14 8.21
CA ILE A 498 -16.61 -4.75 9.50
C ILE A 498 -16.71 -6.27 9.35
N ASN A 499 -15.58 -6.96 9.56
CA ASN A 499 -15.55 -8.42 9.50
C ASN A 499 -15.71 -9.02 10.90
N LYS A 500 -16.39 -10.17 10.99
CA LYS A 500 -16.60 -10.87 12.26
C LYS A 500 -15.25 -11.31 12.88
N PRO A 501 -15.17 -11.45 14.21
CA PRO A 501 -14.00 -12.01 14.86
C PRO A 501 -13.59 -13.34 14.21
N THR A 502 -12.30 -13.54 14.00
CA THR A 502 -11.70 -14.77 13.43
C THR A 502 -12.02 -16.01 14.27
N ASN A 503 -12.33 -15.82 15.56
CA ASN A 503 -12.71 -16.89 16.47
C ASN A 503 -14.22 -17.18 16.40
N LYS A 504 -14.60 -18.24 15.66
CA LYS A 504 -15.97 -18.77 15.60
C LYS A 504 -16.41 -19.25 17.00
N GLY A 505 -17.01 -18.36 17.80
CA GLY A 505 -17.60 -18.71 19.10
C GLY A 505 -17.51 -17.64 20.20
N PHE A 506 -16.83 -16.52 19.98
CA PHE A 506 -16.69 -15.50 21.02
C PHE A 506 -17.95 -14.63 21.13
N VAL A 507 -18.62 -14.68 22.29
CA VAL A 507 -19.66 -13.73 22.70
C VAL A 507 -19.11 -12.95 23.87
N TYR A 508 -18.85 -11.65 23.69
CA TYR A 508 -18.54 -10.79 24.82
C TYR A 508 -19.78 -10.70 25.70
N ARG A 509 -19.69 -11.23 26.92
CA ARG A 509 -20.65 -10.92 27.99
C ARG A 509 -19.94 -9.94 28.89
N GLU A 510 -20.42 -8.70 28.92
CA GLU A 510 -20.10 -7.79 30.01
C GLU A 510 -20.40 -8.56 31.29
N SER A 511 -19.39 -8.81 32.12
CA SER A 511 -19.65 -9.40 33.42
C SER A 511 -20.55 -8.39 34.12
N LEU A 512 -21.85 -8.68 34.16
CA LEU A 512 -22.79 -7.99 35.01
C LEU A 512 -22.23 -8.14 36.42
N GLY A 513 -21.47 -7.14 36.85
CA GLY A 513 -21.09 -6.98 38.23
C GLY A 513 -22.38 -6.98 39.01
N ASN A 514 -22.52 -7.99 39.87
CA ASN A 514 -23.56 -8.17 40.88
C ASN A 514 -24.68 -7.13 40.81
N LYS A 515 -25.78 -7.49 40.14
CA LYS A 515 -27.07 -7.04 40.64
C LYS A 515 -27.33 -7.88 41.89
N GLU A 516 -27.21 -7.22 43.05
CA GLU A 516 -27.88 -7.64 44.28
C GLU A 516 -29.36 -7.91 44.04
#